data_AF-A0A8J3J8J6-F1
#
_entry.id   AF-A0A8J3J8J6-F1
#
_cell.length_a   1.000
_cell.length_b   1.000
_cell.length_c   1.000
_cell.angle_alpha   90.00
_cell.angle_beta   90.00
_cell.angle_gamma   90.00
#
_symmetry.space_group_name_H-M   'P 1'
#
loop_
_entity.id
_entity.type
_entity.pdbx_description
1 polymer ?
#
loop_
_entity_poly.entity_id
_entity_poly.type
_entity_poly.pdbx_seq_one_letter_code
_entity_poly.pdbx_strand_id
1 'polypeptide(L)'
;MTAEFAMAMPAVVLLLLVGLTAVSAVVTKLECVDAARQAARAAARGDDGRAAGGRVAPRGAAVSVDTSGEDVHATVRAPVRLLVLFVPALSVSATAVAATEPGVGQ
;
A
#
# COMPACT_ATOMS: atom_id res chain seq x y z
N MET A 1 -31.65 -20.10 28.06
CA MET A 1 -30.52 -20.36 27.14
C MET A 1 -30.86 -19.87 25.73
N THR A 2 -31.05 -18.57 25.56
CA THR A 2 -31.32 -17.92 24.25
C THR A 2 -30.55 -16.61 24.09
N ALA A 3 -30.13 -16.00 25.20
CA ALA A 3 -29.30 -14.79 25.18
C ALA A 3 -27.88 -15.02 24.64
N GLU A 4 -27.28 -16.19 24.89
CA GLU A 4 -25.90 -16.50 24.43
C GLU A 4 -25.82 -16.63 22.91
N PHE A 5 -26.76 -17.34 22.29
CA PHE A 5 -26.82 -17.44 20.82
C PHE A 5 -27.18 -16.10 20.16
N ALA A 6 -28.00 -15.27 20.80
CA ALA A 6 -28.35 -13.94 20.30
C ALA A 6 -27.12 -13.00 20.21
N MET A 7 -26.13 -13.16 21.11
CA MET A 7 -24.89 -12.37 21.08
C MET A 7 -23.76 -13.05 20.28
N ALA A 8 -23.74 -14.39 20.20
CA ALA A 8 -22.68 -15.12 19.50
C ALA A 8 -22.68 -14.83 17.98
N MET A 9 -23.85 -14.83 17.34
CA MET A 9 -23.97 -14.56 15.90
C MET A 9 -23.45 -13.17 15.49
N PRO A 10 -23.89 -12.05 16.11
CA PRO A 10 -23.36 -10.74 15.76
C PRO A 10 -21.87 -10.60 16.10
N ALA A 11 -21.38 -11.23 17.18
CA ALA A 11 -19.95 -11.23 17.50
C ALA A 11 -19.09 -11.91 16.42
N VAL A 12 -19.52 -13.07 15.92
CA VAL A 12 -18.81 -13.78 14.84
C VAL A 12 -18.85 -12.98 13.54
N VAL A 13 -19.99 -12.38 13.20
CA VAL A 13 -20.10 -11.50 12.03
C VAL A 13 -19.15 -10.31 12.13
N LEU A 14 -19.10 -9.65 13.28
CA LEU A 14 -18.15 -8.55 13.53
C LEU A 14 -16.70 -9.02 13.40
N LEU A 15 -16.35 -10.17 13.98
CA LEU A 15 -15.00 -10.73 13.89
C LEU A 15 -14.62 -11.02 12.43
N LEU A 16 -15.53 -11.60 11.63
CA LEU A 16 -15.31 -11.83 10.21
C LEU A 16 -15.13 -10.53 9.43
N LEU A 17 -15.97 -9.51 9.67
CA LEU A 17 -15.84 -8.21 9.03
C LEU A 17 -14.50 -7.54 9.34
N VAL A 18 -14.06 -7.61 10.60
CA VAL A 18 -12.74 -7.11 11.02
C VAL A 18 -11.62 -7.90 10.36
N GLY A 19 -11.71 -9.24 10.35
CA GLY A 19 -10.72 -10.12 9.73
C GLY A 19 -10.56 -9.86 8.23
N LEU A 20 -11.67 -9.78 7.49
CA LEU A 20 -11.66 -9.45 6.05
C LEU A 20 -11.05 -8.07 5.80
N THR A 21 -11.43 -7.08 6.61
CA THR A 21 -10.90 -5.72 6.50
C THR A 21 -9.39 -5.69 6.74
N ALA A 22 -8.91 -6.43 7.75
CA ALA A 22 -7.48 -6.55 8.03
C ALA A 22 -6.72 -7.22 6.87
N VAL A 23 -7.26 -8.31 6.32
CA VAL A 23 -6.67 -8.98 5.15
C VAL A 23 -6.61 -8.04 3.95
N SER A 24 -7.69 -7.33 3.62
CA SER A 24 -7.70 -6.35 2.53
C SER A 24 -6.67 -5.24 2.75
N ALA A 25 -6.53 -4.73 3.98
CA ALA A 25 -5.52 -3.73 4.31
C ALA A 25 -4.08 -4.25 4.09
N VAL A 26 -3.82 -5.50 4.48
CA VAL A 26 -2.52 -6.14 4.26
C VAL A 26 -2.24 -6.33 2.77
N VAL A 27 -3.22 -6.77 1.98
CA VAL A 27 -3.08 -6.90 0.52
C VAL A 27 -2.73 -5.56 -0.11
N THR A 28 -3.48 -4.48 0.18
CA THR A 28 -3.17 -3.13 -0.34
C THR A 28 -1.79 -2.66 0.10
N LYS A 29 -1.36 -2.97 1.33
CA LYS A 29 -0.03 -2.65 1.81
C LYS A 29 1.05 -3.39 1.02
N LEU A 30 0.87 -4.68 0.73
CA LEU A 30 1.81 -5.46 -0.08
C LEU A 30 1.89 -4.92 -1.51
N GLU A 31 0.76 -4.56 -2.12
CA GLU A 31 0.71 -3.91 -3.43
C GLU A 31 1.46 -2.57 -3.42
N CYS A 32 1.32 -1.75 -2.36
CA CYS A 32 2.09 -0.52 -2.21
C CYS A 32 3.60 -0.78 -2.11
N VAL A 33 4.01 -1.84 -1.40
CA VAL A 33 5.43 -2.21 -1.26
C VAL A 33 6.01 -2.65 -2.60
N ASP A 34 5.28 -3.48 -3.35
CA ASP A 34 5.72 -3.91 -4.68
C ASP A 34 5.81 -2.73 -5.65
N ALA A 35 4.80 -1.87 -5.66
CA ALA A 35 4.78 -0.65 -6.47
C ALA A 35 5.94 0.31 -6.12
N ALA A 36 6.22 0.51 -4.84
CA ALA A 36 7.35 1.32 -4.39
C ALA A 36 8.68 0.72 -4.86
N ARG A 37 8.86 -0.60 -4.73
CA ARG A 37 10.08 -1.29 -5.19
C ARG A 37 10.27 -1.18 -6.70
N GLN A 38 9.19 -1.34 -7.48
CA GLN A 38 9.25 -1.20 -8.93
C GLN A 38 9.56 0.24 -9.35
N ALA A 39 8.95 1.23 -8.69
CA ALA A 39 9.25 2.65 -8.93
C ALA A 39 10.71 2.99 -8.62
N ALA A 40 11.22 2.56 -7.46
CA ALA A 40 12.59 2.82 -7.04
C ALA A 40 13.60 2.19 -8.01
N ARG A 41 13.38 0.92 -8.42
CA ARG A 41 14.25 0.23 -9.39
C ARG A 41 14.24 0.87 -10.77
N ALA A 42 13.07 1.29 -11.25
CA ALA A 42 12.97 1.97 -12.53
C ALA A 42 13.72 3.31 -12.50
N ALA A 43 13.46 4.14 -11.48
CA ALA A 43 14.12 5.43 -11.35
C ALA A 43 15.63 5.33 -11.04
N ALA A 44 16.08 4.27 -10.35
CA ALA A 44 17.52 4.01 -10.17
C ALA A 44 18.28 3.76 -11.48
N ARG A 45 17.59 3.27 -12.52
CA ARG A 45 18.13 3.08 -13.88
C ARG A 45 17.95 4.31 -14.78
N GLY A 46 17.36 5.40 -14.25
CA GLY A 46 17.02 6.59 -15.03
C GLY A 46 15.69 6.50 -15.80
N ASP A 47 14.91 5.43 -15.63
CA ASP A 47 13.56 5.35 -16.21
C ASP A 47 12.55 6.19 -15.42
N ASP A 48 11.36 6.43 -16.00
CA ASP A 48 10.24 7.05 -15.26
C ASP A 48 9.67 6.10 -14.19
N GLY A 49 10.20 6.24 -12.97
CA GLY A 49 9.76 5.48 -11.80
C GLY A 49 8.31 5.72 -11.38
N ARG A 50 7.75 6.92 -11.64
CA ARG A 50 6.33 7.19 -11.32
C ARG A 50 5.41 6.39 -12.25
N ALA A 51 5.71 6.39 -13.54
CA ALA A 51 4.97 5.59 -14.51
C ALA A 51 5.12 4.08 -14.22
N ALA A 52 6.32 3.62 -13.83
CA ALA A 52 6.55 2.22 -13.49
C ALA A 52 5.76 1.77 -12.24
N GLY A 53 5.89 2.50 -11.13
CA GLY A 53 5.13 2.19 -9.91
C GLY A 53 3.62 2.31 -10.11
N GLY A 54 3.17 3.31 -10.88
CA GLY A 54 1.76 3.55 -11.15
C GLY A 54 1.05 2.40 -11.87
N ARG A 55 1.76 1.60 -12.69
CA ARG A 55 1.18 0.44 -13.39
C ARG A 55 0.77 -0.71 -12.46
N VAL A 56 1.46 -0.85 -11.33
CA VAL A 56 1.21 -1.91 -10.34
C VAL A 56 0.62 -1.38 -9.03
N ALA A 57 0.51 -0.05 -8.89
CA ALA A 57 -0.05 0.56 -7.71
C ALA A 57 -1.57 0.28 -7.60
N PRO A 58 -2.09 0.13 -6.37
CA PRO A 58 -3.53 -0.02 -6.16
C PRO A 58 -4.31 1.21 -6.63
N ARG A 59 -5.61 1.03 -6.90
CA ARG A 59 -6.47 2.11 -7.39
C ARG A 59 -6.52 3.27 -6.39
N GLY A 60 -6.39 4.49 -6.90
CA GLY A 60 -6.38 5.71 -6.09
C GLY A 60 -5.09 5.93 -5.31
N ALA A 61 -4.03 5.15 -5.58
CA ALA A 61 -2.73 5.37 -4.99
C ALA A 61 -2.02 6.59 -5.59
N ALA A 62 -1.31 7.32 -4.74
CA ALA A 62 -0.37 8.35 -5.11
C ALA A 62 1.05 7.77 -5.08
N VAL A 63 1.80 7.96 -6.17
CA VAL A 63 3.20 7.52 -6.30
C VAL A 63 4.08 8.76 -6.36
N SER A 64 5.02 8.88 -5.42
CA SER A 64 6.06 9.91 -5.42
C SER A 64 7.42 9.25 -5.51
N VAL A 65 8.27 9.78 -6.39
CA VAL A 65 9.67 9.39 -6.49
C VAL A 65 10.49 10.65 -6.25
N ASP A 66 11.49 10.52 -5.39
CA ASP A 66 12.45 11.55 -5.02
C ASP A 66 13.86 10.96 -5.13
N THR A 67 14.79 11.72 -5.69
CA THR A 67 16.18 11.29 -5.85
C THR A 67 17.05 12.18 -4.99
N SER A 68 17.79 11.56 -4.07
CA SER A 68 18.64 12.23 -3.10
C SER A 68 20.06 11.67 -3.20
N GLY A 69 20.93 12.41 -3.89
CA GLY A 69 22.31 11.97 -4.14
C GLY A 69 22.35 10.72 -4.99
N GLU A 70 22.94 9.65 -4.45
CA GLU A 70 23.04 8.34 -5.12
C GLU A 70 21.87 7.40 -4.79
N ASP A 71 20.86 7.86 -4.06
CA ASP A 71 19.70 7.05 -3.68
C ASP A 71 18.40 7.59 -4.28
N VAL A 72 17.53 6.67 -4.71
CA VAL A 72 16.17 6.95 -5.14
C VAL A 72 15.19 6.44 -4.11
N HIS A 73 14.34 7.33 -3.61
CA HIS A 73 13.26 7.06 -2.68
C HIS A 73 11.92 7.08 -3.41
N ALA A 74 11.27 5.92 -3.50
CA ALA A 74 9.92 5.82 -4.03
C ALA A 74 8.93 5.54 -2.90
N THR A 75 7.91 6.40 -2.77
CA THR A 75 6.82 6.25 -1.81
C THR A 75 5.49 6.08 -2.55
N VAL A 76 4.73 5.07 -2.15
CA VAL A 76 3.39 4.80 -2.65
C VAL A 76 2.41 4.87 -1.49
N ARG A 77 1.34 5.65 -1.65
CA ARG A 77 0.30 5.84 -0.65
C ARG A 77 -1.06 5.52 -1.23
N ALA A 78 -1.81 4.62 -0.61
CA ALA A 78 -3.11 4.18 -1.10
C ALA A 78 -4.19 4.23 -0.02
N PRO A 79 -5.43 4.61 -0.38
CA PRO A 79 -6.57 4.50 0.52
C PRO A 79 -7.02 3.03 0.64
N VAL A 80 -7.32 2.61 1.86
CA VAL A 80 -7.95 1.33 2.18
C VAL A 80 -9.42 1.58 2.49
N ARG A 81 -10.30 0.95 1.72
CA ARG A 81 -11.74 0.99 1.99
C ARG A 81 -12.06 -0.06 3.04
N LEU A 82 -12.52 0.37 4.20
CA LEU A 82 -12.93 -0.52 5.27
C LEU A 82 -14.35 -1.02 5.01
N LEU A 83 -14.61 -2.31 5.24
CA LEU A 83 -15.97 -2.87 5.09
C LEU A 83 -16.91 -2.36 6.19
N VAL A 84 -16.36 -1.89 7.30
CA VAL A 84 -17.09 -1.35 8.44
C VAL A 84 -17.39 0.14 8.17
N LEU A 85 -18.66 0.45 7.87
CA LEU A 85 -19.12 1.73 7.32
C LEU A 85 -18.85 2.98 8.20
N PHE A 86 -18.52 2.80 9.48
CA PHE A 86 -18.39 3.87 10.47
C PHE A 86 -16.95 4.35 10.70
N VAL A 87 -15.97 3.79 10.00
CA VAL A 87 -14.56 4.11 10.23
C VAL A 87 -14.05 5.00 9.07
N PRO A 88 -13.38 6.13 9.36
CA PRO A 88 -12.81 6.98 8.31
C PRO A 88 -11.82 6.19 7.45
N ALA A 89 -11.70 6.59 6.17
CA ALA A 89 -10.81 5.94 5.22
C ALA A 89 -9.37 5.94 5.75
N LEU A 90 -8.82 4.75 5.99
CA LEU A 90 -7.42 4.59 6.37
C LEU A 90 -6.56 4.67 5.12
N SER A 91 -5.37 5.23 5.24
CA SER A 91 -4.38 5.19 4.15
C SER A 91 -3.19 4.35 4.58
N VAL A 92 -2.74 3.45 3.71
CA VAL A 92 -1.46 2.75 3.86
C VAL A 92 -0.42 3.43 2.98
N SER A 93 0.82 3.50 3.47
CA SER A 93 1.96 3.96 2.69
C SER A 93 3.09 2.94 2.75
N ALA A 94 3.87 2.85 1.69
CA ALA A 94 5.10 2.08 1.64
C ALA A 94 6.18 2.91 0.95
N THR A 95 7.41 2.80 1.44
CA THR A 95 8.58 3.44 0.84
C THR A 95 9.62 2.38 0.52
N ALA A 96 10.24 2.49 -0.65
CA ALA A 96 11.36 1.68 -1.07
C ALA A 96 12.50 2.61 -1.50
N VAL A 97 13.74 2.17 -1.24
CA VAL A 97 14.95 2.91 -1.59
C VAL A 97 15.82 2.03 -2.49
N ALA A 98 16.43 2.62 -3.51
CA ALA A 98 17.38 1.93 -4.39
C ALA A 98 18.52 2.89 -4.77
N ALA A 99 19.76 2.40 -4.75
CA ALA A 99 20.90 3.16 -5.21
C ALA A 99 20.85 3.33 -6.74
N THR A 100 21.16 4.53 -7.23
CA THR A 100 21.28 4.83 -8.66
C THR A 100 22.46 4.08 -9.27
N GLU A 101 22.32 3.66 -10.53
CA GLU A 101 23.45 3.08 -11.25
C GLU A 101 24.55 4.13 -11.47
N PRO A 102 25.84 3.74 -11.36
CA PRO A 102 26.95 4.65 -11.62
C PRO A 102 26.85 5.24 -13.03
N GLY A 103 26.74 6.57 -13.13
CA GLY A 103 26.62 7.29 -14.41
C GLY A 103 25.24 7.89 -14.74
N VAL A 104 24.21 7.62 -13.94
CA VAL A 104 22.87 8.26 -14.09
C VAL A 104 22.75 9.56 -13.29
N GLY A 105 23.53 9.71 -12.21
CA GLY A 105 23.51 10.88 -11.32
C GLY A 105 24.64 11.90 -11.53
N GLN A 106 25.35 11.83 -12.66
CA GLN A 106 26.49 12.69 -12.97
C GLN A 106 26.22 13.63 -14.14
#